data_AF-A0A6S7JRW2-F1
#
_entry.id   AF-A0A6S7JRW2-F1
#
_cell.length_a   1.000
_cell.length_b   1.000
_cell.length_c   1.000
_cell.angle_alpha   90.00
_cell.angle_beta   90.00
_cell.angle_gamma   90.00
#
_symmetry.space_group_name_H-M   'P 1'
#
loop_
_entity.id
_entity.type
_entity.pdbx_description
1 polymer ?
#
loop_
_entity_poly.entity_id
_entity_poly.type
_entity_poly.pdbx_seq_one_letter_code
_entity_poly.pdbx_strand_id
1 'polypeptide(L)'
;DDGNNFINDTSENCLQPQNRENFDSNRNNHGKQIINICKNTDMRILNGRTKEDSLGRPTFHGRKGTSVVDYIICDQNTFQNAKYFAVKPPSTYLSDHSKIIAWIDIQKTINIDKNNYPQPPLHKLPLQFKWSQNSNTSFRQTLKSPEIQQN
;
A
#
# COMPACT_ATOMS: atom_id res chain seq x y z
N ASP A 1 19.16 -4.11 51.00
CA ASP A 1 20.30 -3.84 50.13
C ASP A 1 20.25 -4.70 48.88
N ASP A 2 19.26 -4.35 48.07
CA ASP A 2 19.32 -4.03 46.65
C ASP A 2 19.95 -5.06 45.70
N GLY A 3 19.04 -5.85 45.14
CA GLY A 3 19.25 -6.62 43.94
C GLY A 3 19.41 -5.74 42.71
N ASN A 4 20.39 -6.08 41.89
CA ASN A 4 20.51 -5.64 40.51
C ASN A 4 20.32 -6.86 39.60
N ASN A 5 19.05 -7.19 39.37
CA ASN A 5 18.69 -7.99 38.21
C ASN A 5 18.85 -7.09 36.98
N PHE A 6 19.97 -7.28 36.27
CA PHE A 6 20.14 -6.78 34.92
C PHE A 6 19.07 -7.44 34.04
N ILE A 7 17.95 -6.73 33.85
CA ILE A 7 17.05 -6.95 32.74
C ILE A 7 17.87 -6.62 31.51
N ASN A 8 18.44 -7.66 30.90
CA ASN A 8 18.90 -7.59 29.52
C ASN A 8 17.65 -7.36 28.68
N ASP A 9 17.35 -6.09 28.45
CA ASP A 9 16.29 -5.66 27.57
C ASP A 9 16.68 -6.00 26.13
N THR A 10 16.42 -7.25 25.73
CA THR A 10 16.53 -7.73 24.36
C THR A 10 15.42 -7.21 23.45
N SER A 11 14.60 -6.24 23.89
CA SER A 11 13.49 -5.70 23.09
C SER A 11 13.86 -4.57 22.13
N GLU A 12 15.02 -3.92 22.28
CA GLU A 12 15.37 -2.76 21.44
C GLU A 12 15.82 -3.10 20.01
N ASN A 13 16.08 -4.38 19.69
CA ASN A 13 16.45 -4.79 18.33
C ASN A 13 15.26 -5.14 17.41
N CYS A 14 14.01 -4.94 17.86
CA CYS A 14 12.82 -5.41 17.11
C CYS A 14 12.16 -4.35 16.19
N LEU A 15 12.55 -3.07 16.23
CA LEU A 15 11.70 -2.00 15.65
C LEU A 15 12.33 -1.15 14.55
N GLN A 16 13.60 -1.35 14.19
CA GLN A 16 14.20 -0.61 13.09
C GLN A 16 13.90 -1.30 11.75
N PRO A 17 13.11 -0.69 10.84
CA PRO A 17 12.88 -1.28 9.53
C PRO A 17 14.22 -1.43 8.81
N GLN A 18 14.46 -2.58 8.20
CA GLN A 18 15.66 -2.82 7.39
C GLN A 18 15.88 -1.70 6.38
N ASN A 19 17.16 -1.47 6.05
CA ASN A 19 17.53 -0.44 5.09
C ASN A 19 16.78 -0.67 3.77
N ARG A 20 16.28 0.40 3.17
CA ARG A 20 15.45 0.31 1.98
C ARG A 20 16.32 0.36 0.75
N GLU A 21 16.30 -0.70 -0.04
CA GLU A 21 16.95 -0.71 -1.35
C GLU A 21 16.13 0.06 -2.39
N ASN A 22 16.81 0.64 -3.36
CA ASN A 22 16.17 1.38 -4.44
C ASN A 22 16.99 1.23 -5.72
N PHE A 23 16.34 0.84 -6.80
CA PHE A 23 16.99 0.83 -8.09
C PHE A 23 17.32 2.25 -8.58
N ASP A 24 16.45 3.22 -8.30
CA ASP A 24 16.67 4.60 -8.73
C ASP A 24 17.70 5.30 -7.83
N SER A 25 18.81 5.73 -8.42
CA SER A 25 19.84 6.53 -7.75
C SER A 25 19.50 8.02 -7.70
N ASN A 26 18.53 8.47 -8.51
CA ASN A 26 18.19 9.89 -8.61
C ASN A 26 17.34 10.33 -7.41
N ARG A 27 17.72 11.44 -6.78
CA ARG A 27 16.99 12.03 -5.66
C ARG A 27 16.38 13.36 -6.08
N ASN A 28 15.05 13.41 -6.19
CA ASN A 28 14.32 14.67 -6.40
C ASN A 28 13.68 15.18 -5.10
N ASN A 29 13.20 16.42 -5.11
CA ASN A 29 12.61 17.04 -3.92
C ASN A 29 11.29 16.37 -3.49
N HIS A 30 10.52 15.84 -4.42
CA HIS A 30 9.28 15.12 -4.13
C HIS A 30 9.54 13.81 -3.37
N GLY A 31 10.56 13.05 -3.76
CA GLY A 31 10.99 11.85 -3.05
C GLY A 31 11.45 12.16 -1.62
N LYS A 32 12.17 13.28 -1.43
CA LYS A 32 12.53 13.75 -0.08
C LYS A 32 11.28 14.09 0.75
N GLN A 33 10.28 14.73 0.16
CA GLN A 33 9.03 15.05 0.84
C GLN A 33 8.26 13.79 1.25
N ILE A 34 8.13 12.79 0.39
CA ILE A 34 7.50 11.50 0.71
C ILE A 34 8.23 10.82 1.88
N ILE A 35 9.56 10.78 1.84
CA ILE A 35 10.37 10.22 2.93
C ILE A 35 10.13 11.00 4.23
N ASN A 36 10.06 12.33 4.17
CA ASN A 36 9.81 13.17 5.34
C ASN A 36 8.42 12.90 5.94
N ILE A 37 7.39 12.80 5.10
CA ILE A 37 6.04 12.41 5.52
C ILE A 37 6.11 11.06 6.25
N CYS A 38 6.72 10.05 5.63
CA CYS A 38 6.82 8.72 6.24
C CYS A 38 7.52 8.73 7.60
N LYS A 39 8.61 9.50 7.74
CA LYS A 39 9.33 9.64 9.01
C LYS A 39 8.48 10.33 10.08
N ASN A 40 7.76 11.39 9.70
CA ASN A 40 6.99 12.19 10.65
C ASN A 40 5.67 11.52 11.06
N THR A 41 5.12 10.63 10.23
CA THR A 41 3.87 9.92 10.50
C THR A 41 4.06 8.45 10.87
N ASP A 42 5.31 8.04 11.12
CA ASP A 42 5.69 6.65 11.42
C ASP A 42 5.21 5.62 10.38
N MET A 43 5.15 6.02 9.12
CA MET A 43 4.80 5.14 8.00
C MET A 43 6.04 4.49 7.38
N ARG A 44 5.84 3.35 6.73
CA ARG A 44 6.87 2.51 6.13
C ARG A 44 6.55 2.24 4.66
N ILE A 45 7.56 2.42 3.81
CA ILE A 45 7.50 2.04 2.39
C ILE A 45 7.89 0.57 2.25
N LEU A 46 7.08 -0.25 1.59
CA LEU A 46 7.37 -1.68 1.37
C LEU A 46 8.41 -1.92 0.28
N ASN A 47 8.40 -1.11 -0.79
CA ASN A 47 9.33 -1.23 -1.91
C ASN A 47 10.77 -1.25 -1.40
N GLY A 48 11.56 -2.22 -1.84
CA GLY A 48 12.96 -2.34 -1.43
C GLY A 48 13.18 -2.89 -0.02
N ARG A 49 12.14 -3.33 0.70
CA ARG A 49 12.25 -3.84 2.09
C ARG A 49 11.83 -5.30 2.28
N THR A 50 11.36 -5.96 1.24
CA THR A 50 10.98 -7.38 1.30
C THR A 50 12.02 -8.24 0.57
N LYS A 51 12.10 -9.54 0.93
CA LYS A 51 13.03 -10.47 0.29
C LYS A 51 12.86 -10.54 -1.24
N GLU A 52 11.61 -10.51 -1.70
CA GLU A 52 11.24 -10.62 -3.12
C GLU A 52 11.48 -9.34 -3.94
N ASP A 53 11.66 -8.20 -3.27
CA ASP A 53 12.01 -6.91 -3.88
C ASP A 53 13.26 -6.30 -3.24
N SER A 54 14.24 -7.14 -2.91
CA SER A 54 15.49 -6.72 -2.25
C SER A 54 16.36 -5.78 -3.09
N LEU A 55 16.02 -5.55 -4.36
CA LEU A 55 16.70 -4.59 -5.24
C LEU A 55 15.93 -3.26 -5.39
N GLY A 56 14.71 -3.16 -4.84
CA GLY A 56 13.83 -2.00 -5.00
C GLY A 56 13.51 -1.72 -6.47
N ARG A 57 12.90 -2.70 -7.16
CA ARG A 57 12.75 -2.73 -8.62
C ARG A 57 11.96 -1.52 -9.16
N PRO A 58 12.29 -1.05 -10.38
CA PRO A 58 11.57 0.05 -11.02
C PRO A 58 10.11 -0.32 -11.28
N THR A 59 9.22 0.63 -11.03
CA THR A 59 7.78 0.48 -11.29
C THR A 59 7.35 1.19 -12.56
N PHE A 60 8.17 2.10 -13.09
CA PHE A 60 7.91 2.82 -14.34
C PHE A 60 9.02 2.56 -15.37
N HIS A 61 8.62 2.42 -16.62
CA HIS A 61 9.45 2.05 -17.76
C HIS A 61 9.10 2.91 -18.97
N GLY A 62 9.72 4.08 -19.05
CA GLY A 62 9.56 5.01 -20.17
C GLY A 62 10.68 4.89 -21.20
N ARG A 63 10.49 5.52 -22.37
CA ARG A 63 11.52 5.60 -23.42
C ARG A 63 12.82 6.28 -22.96
N LYS A 64 12.74 7.12 -21.93
CA LYS A 64 13.87 7.89 -21.37
C LYS A 64 14.53 7.21 -20.16
N GLY A 65 14.08 6.02 -19.77
CA GLY A 65 14.62 5.28 -18.64
C GLY A 65 13.54 4.73 -17.72
N THR A 66 14.00 4.18 -16.60
CA THR A 66 13.16 3.53 -15.59
C THR A 66 13.23 4.30 -14.27
N SER A 67 12.17 4.21 -13.46
CA SER A 67 12.13 4.86 -12.14
C SER A 67 11.21 4.09 -11.18
N VAL A 68 11.37 4.36 -9.89
CA VAL A 68 10.49 3.85 -8.82
C VAL A 68 9.55 4.98 -8.42
N VAL A 69 8.30 4.91 -8.87
CA VAL A 69 7.31 5.99 -8.67
C VAL A 69 6.00 5.50 -8.05
N ASP A 70 5.78 4.19 -8.02
CA ASP A 70 4.60 3.56 -7.42
C ASP A 70 5.01 2.87 -6.11
N TYR A 71 4.36 3.26 -5.01
CA TYR A 71 4.75 2.84 -3.67
C TYR A 71 3.59 2.19 -2.93
N ILE A 72 3.87 1.16 -2.14
CA ILE A 72 2.97 0.75 -1.06
C ILE A 72 3.53 1.29 0.25
N ILE A 73 2.71 2.05 0.96
CA ILE A 73 3.05 2.70 2.22
C ILE A 73 2.02 2.26 3.26
N CYS A 74 2.49 1.82 4.43
CA CYS A 74 1.62 1.40 5.52
C CYS A 74 2.19 1.81 6.88
N ASP A 75 1.39 1.71 7.94
CA ASP A 75 1.85 1.90 9.31
C ASP A 75 2.72 0.72 9.78
N GLN A 76 3.38 0.89 10.92
CA GLN A 76 4.26 -0.13 11.50
C GLN A 76 3.58 -1.49 11.75
N ASN A 77 2.32 -1.51 12.22
CA ASN A 77 1.62 -2.77 12.52
C ASN A 77 1.26 -3.52 11.24
N THR A 78 0.80 -2.79 10.22
CA THR A 78 0.55 -3.37 8.90
C THR A 78 1.86 -3.84 8.24
N PHE A 79 2.95 -3.11 8.44
CA PHE A 79 4.27 -3.47 7.89
C PHE A 79 4.77 -4.81 8.44
N GLN A 80 4.60 -5.07 9.74
CA GLN A 80 4.96 -6.36 10.36
C GLN A 80 4.19 -7.54 9.78
N ASN A 81 3.00 -7.29 9.25
CA ASN A 81 2.13 -8.28 8.65
C ASN A 81 2.33 -8.43 7.13
N ALA A 82 3.14 -7.56 6.50
CA ALA A 82 3.45 -7.65 5.08
C ALA A 82 4.48 -8.75 4.82
N LYS A 83 4.02 -9.93 4.36
CA LYS A 83 4.90 -11.08 4.12
C LYS A 83 5.72 -10.93 2.83
N TYR A 84 5.09 -10.40 1.79
CA TYR A 84 5.65 -10.37 0.45
C TYR A 84 5.28 -9.07 -0.26
N PHE A 85 6.20 -8.59 -1.07
CA PHE A 85 5.99 -7.48 -2.00
C PHE A 85 6.78 -7.78 -3.26
N ALA A 86 6.15 -7.62 -4.42
CA ALA A 86 6.77 -7.89 -5.70
C ALA A 86 6.33 -6.87 -6.75
N VAL A 87 7.29 -6.45 -7.56
CA VAL A 87 7.05 -5.73 -8.82
C VAL A 87 7.05 -6.74 -9.95
N LYS A 88 5.92 -6.84 -10.66
CA LYS A 88 5.79 -7.72 -11.83
C LYS A 88 6.60 -7.17 -13.01
N PRO A 89 7.04 -8.02 -13.94
CA PRO A 89 7.68 -7.56 -15.16
C PRO A 89 6.81 -6.55 -15.91
N PRO A 90 7.42 -5.55 -16.57
CA PRO A 90 6.67 -4.56 -17.34
C PRO A 90 5.86 -5.22 -18.44
N SER A 91 4.62 -4.79 -18.60
CA SER A 91 3.76 -5.24 -19.71
C SER A 91 4.02 -4.38 -20.93
N THR A 92 4.59 -4.94 -21.99
CA THR A 92 4.98 -4.19 -23.20
C THR A 92 3.81 -3.49 -23.92
N TYR A 93 2.57 -3.91 -23.67
CA TYR A 93 1.39 -3.49 -24.44
C TYR A 93 0.31 -2.77 -23.63
N LEU A 94 0.33 -2.87 -22.29
CA LEU A 94 -0.78 -2.41 -21.45
C LEU A 94 -0.48 -1.08 -20.76
N SER A 95 0.77 -0.85 -20.35
CA SER A 95 1.18 0.34 -19.62
C SER A 95 2.71 0.43 -19.56
N ASP A 96 3.22 1.65 -19.44
CA ASP A 96 4.59 1.96 -19.03
C ASP A 96 4.82 1.74 -17.51
N HIS A 97 3.78 1.45 -16.73
CA HIS A 97 3.89 1.05 -15.34
C HIS A 97 3.82 -0.46 -15.16
N SER A 98 4.63 -0.96 -14.23
CA SER A 98 4.64 -2.34 -13.75
C SER A 98 3.69 -2.50 -12.59
N LYS A 99 2.95 -3.61 -12.59
CA LYS A 99 2.05 -3.96 -11.50
C LYS A 99 2.84 -4.25 -10.23
N ILE A 100 2.50 -3.59 -9.13
CA ILE A 100 2.99 -3.91 -7.79
C ILE A 100 1.97 -4.75 -7.03
N ILE A 101 2.44 -5.70 -6.24
CA ILE A 101 1.61 -6.64 -5.48
C ILE A 101 2.19 -6.78 -4.07
N ALA A 102 1.34 -6.70 -3.05
CA ALA A 102 1.69 -7.05 -1.68
C ALA A 102 0.75 -8.13 -1.13
N TRP A 103 1.30 -8.95 -0.25
CA TRP A 103 0.54 -9.91 0.54
C TRP A 103 0.65 -9.54 2.01
N ILE A 104 -0.49 -9.25 2.62
CA ILE A 104 -0.60 -8.83 4.02
C ILE A 104 -1.38 -9.90 4.75
N ASP A 105 -0.80 -10.42 5.83
CA ASP A 105 -1.45 -11.39 6.69
C ASP A 105 -2.18 -10.66 7.82
N ILE A 106 -3.49 -10.54 7.71
CA ILE A 106 -4.29 -9.86 8.72
C ILE A 106 -4.75 -10.91 9.73
N GLN A 107 -4.08 -10.97 10.87
CA GLN A 107 -4.57 -11.75 11.99
C GLN A 107 -5.87 -11.11 12.50
N LYS A 108 -6.99 -11.74 12.17
CA LYS A 108 -8.31 -11.37 12.70
C LYS A 108 -8.40 -11.84 14.15
N THR A 109 -7.84 -11.08 15.09
CA THR A 109 -8.39 -11.08 16.46
C THR A 109 -9.69 -10.29 16.43
N ILE A 110 -10.73 -10.89 15.84
CA ILE A 110 -12.07 -10.46 16.19
C ILE A 110 -12.28 -11.04 17.59
N ASN A 111 -12.00 -10.24 18.63
CA ASN A 111 -12.72 -10.41 19.88
C ASN A 111 -14.17 -10.08 19.55
N ILE A 112 -14.89 -11.08 19.04
CA ILE A 112 -16.33 -11.06 19.06
C ILE A 112 -16.63 -11.21 20.54
N ASP A 113 -16.70 -10.09 21.25
CA ASP A 113 -17.54 -10.01 22.42
C ASP A 113 -18.93 -10.40 21.92
N LYS A 114 -19.28 -11.69 22.03
CA LYS A 114 -20.62 -12.23 21.77
C LYS A 114 -21.62 -11.74 22.82
N ASN A 115 -21.36 -10.59 23.44
CA ASN A 115 -22.14 -10.03 24.52
C ASN A 115 -22.92 -8.82 23.97
N ASN A 116 -24.15 -9.11 23.54
CA ASN A 116 -25.35 -8.27 23.68
C ASN A 116 -25.38 -6.83 23.16
N TYR A 117 -24.56 -6.42 22.18
CA TYR A 117 -24.83 -5.17 21.47
C TYR A 117 -25.85 -5.43 20.34
N PRO A 118 -27.03 -4.76 20.33
CA PRO A 118 -27.94 -4.82 19.19
C PRO A 118 -27.19 -4.28 17.98
N GLN A 119 -26.89 -5.17 17.03
CA GLN A 119 -26.21 -4.79 15.80
C GLN A 119 -27.12 -3.80 15.05
N PRO A 120 -26.64 -2.62 14.67
CA PRO A 120 -27.42 -1.74 13.81
C PRO A 120 -27.76 -2.50 12.51
N PRO A 121 -28.97 -2.32 11.96
CA PRO A 121 -29.36 -3.00 10.73
C PRO A 121 -28.34 -2.67 9.64
N LEU A 122 -27.73 -3.70 9.07
CA LEU A 122 -26.77 -3.55 7.98
C LEU A 122 -27.49 -2.92 6.78
N HIS A 123 -27.17 -1.68 6.47
CA HIS A 123 -27.63 -1.04 5.24
C HIS A 123 -26.86 -1.65 4.06
N LYS A 124 -27.59 -2.05 3.01
CA LYS A 124 -26.96 -2.50 1.77
C LYS A 124 -26.12 -1.34 1.23
N LEU A 125 -24.83 -1.60 0.99
CA LEU A 125 -24.01 -0.65 0.24
C LEU A 125 -24.70 -0.32 -1.08
N PRO A 126 -24.65 0.93 -1.54
CA PRO A 126 -25.13 1.28 -2.87
C PRO A 126 -24.46 0.36 -3.90
N LEU A 127 -25.25 -0.10 -4.86
CA LEU A 127 -24.78 -0.99 -5.92
C LEU A 127 -23.58 -0.32 -6.61
N GLN A 128 -22.40 -0.92 -6.46
CA GLN A 128 -21.23 -0.47 -7.18
C GLN A 128 -21.44 -0.73 -8.68
N PHE A 129 -21.16 0.27 -9.51
CA PHE A 129 -21.27 0.12 -10.95
C PHE A 129 -20.26 -0.93 -11.44
N LYS A 130 -20.77 -2.07 -11.89
CA LYS A 130 -19.96 -3.12 -12.49
C LYS A 130 -19.82 -2.85 -13.98
N TRP A 131 -18.58 -2.68 -14.45
CA TRP A 131 -18.32 -2.61 -15.89
C TRP A 131 -18.70 -3.94 -16.55
N SER A 132 -19.57 -3.83 -17.56
CA SER A 132 -20.08 -4.88 -18.42
C SER A 132 -19.83 -4.48 -19.88
N GLN A 133 -20.08 -5.39 -20.83
CA GLN A 133 -19.85 -5.13 -22.25
C GLN A 133 -20.56 -3.86 -22.76
N ASN A 134 -21.72 -3.52 -22.18
CA ASN A 134 -22.52 -2.36 -22.55
C ASN A 134 -22.29 -1.12 -21.66
N SER A 135 -21.41 -1.23 -20.65
CA SER A 135 -21.16 -0.14 -19.71
C SER A 135 -20.56 1.10 -20.37
N ASN A 136 -19.84 0.95 -21.48
CA ASN A 136 -19.33 2.09 -22.24
C ASN A 136 -20.49 2.95 -22.80
N THR A 137 -21.46 2.29 -23.42
CA THR A 137 -22.65 2.93 -23.99
C THR A 137 -23.50 3.58 -22.90
N SER A 138 -23.76 2.84 -21.81
CA SER A 138 -24.51 3.35 -20.67
C SER A 138 -23.83 4.57 -20.04
N PHE A 139 -22.52 4.53 -19.80
CA PHE A 139 -21.77 5.67 -19.26
C PHE A 139 -21.85 6.90 -20.18
N ARG A 140 -21.66 6.71 -21.50
CA ARG A 140 -21.77 7.80 -22.48
C ARG A 140 -23.18 8.39 -22.56
N GLN A 141 -24.21 7.56 -22.40
CA GLN A 141 -25.60 8.01 -22.37
C GLN A 141 -25.90 8.79 -21.07
N THR A 142 -25.41 8.33 -19.93
CA THR A 142 -25.55 9.02 -18.65
C THR A 142 -24.84 10.37 -18.65
N LEU A 143 -23.65 10.50 -19.25
CA LEU A 143 -22.99 11.81 -19.43
C LEU A 143 -23.78 12.78 -20.31
N LYS A 144 -24.70 12.27 -21.13
CA LYS A 144 -25.60 13.08 -21.95
C LYS A 144 -26.95 13.32 -21.28
N SER A 145 -27.19 12.80 -20.08
CA SER A 145 -28.46 13.03 -19.40
C SER A 145 -28.55 14.51 -18.95
N PRO A 146 -29.76 15.11 -18.98
CA PRO A 146 -29.95 16.49 -18.55
C PRO A 146 -29.50 16.73 -17.11
N GLU A 147 -29.64 15.73 -16.24
CA GLU A 147 -29.27 15.77 -14.83
C GLU A 147 -27.76 15.98 -14.63
N ILE A 148 -26.93 15.41 -15.51
CA ILE A 148 -25.47 15.54 -15.45
C ILE A 148 -25.00 16.78 -16.21
N GLN A 149 -25.68 17.18 -17.29
CA GLN A 149 -25.31 18.34 -18.09
C GLN A 149 -25.73 19.69 -17.48
N GLN A 150 -26.57 19.68 -16.45
CA GLN A 150 -27.03 20.90 -15.76
C GLN A 150 -26.19 21.25 -14.51
N ASN A 151 -25.17 20.46 -14.17
CA ASN A 151 -24.12 20.81 -13.18
C ASN A 151 -22.84 21.25 -13.90
#